data_AF-A0A1Q5M6C8-F1
#
_entry.id   AF-A0A1Q5M6C8-F1
#
_cell.length_a   1.000
_cell.length_b   1.000
_cell.length_c   1.000
_cell.angle_alpha   90.00
_cell.angle_beta   90.00
_cell.angle_gamma   90.00
#
_symmetry.space_group_name_H-M   'P 1'
#
loop_
_entity.id
_entity.type
_entity.pdbx_description
1 polymer ?
#
loop_
_entity_poly.entity_id
_entity_poly.type
_entity_poly.pdbx_seq_one_letter_code
_entity_poly.pdbx_strand_id
1 'polypeptide(L)' 'MITEWEVIVETRDQAELHIRLRDIREAGVDDSMIRIDTLCGRLALPATYRLSRFVTGPRWESERGDSAH' A
#
# COMPACT_ATOMS: atom_id res chain seq x y z
N MET A 1 -11.89 -10.68 12.95
CA MET A 1 -10.58 -10.19 12.51
C MET A 1 -10.76 -9.75 11.06
N ILE A 2 -10.46 -8.52 10.75
CA ILE A 2 -10.40 -8.02 9.37
C ILE A 2 -9.02 -8.32 8.81
N THR A 3 -8.97 -8.64 7.54
CA THR A 3 -7.75 -8.85 6.78
C THR A 3 -7.85 -7.94 5.57
N GLU A 4 -7.33 -6.72 5.71
CA GLU A 4 -7.39 -5.71 4.65
C GLU A 4 -5.98 -5.31 4.21
N TRP A 5 -5.89 -4.82 2.98
CA TRP A 5 -4.66 -4.29 2.40
C TRP A 5 -4.73 -2.77 2.46
N GLU A 6 -4.03 -2.18 3.42
CA GLU A 6 -3.90 -0.73 3.54
C GLU A 6 -2.90 -0.23 2.50
N VAL A 7 -3.23 0.83 1.77
CA VAL A 7 -2.33 1.45 0.79
C VAL A 7 -1.39 2.41 1.51
N ILE A 8 -0.09 2.12 1.50
CA ILE A 8 0.94 2.93 2.16
C ILE A 8 1.44 4.06 1.24
N VAL A 9 1.64 3.75 -0.04
CA VAL A 9 2.01 4.74 -1.05
C VAL A 9 1.46 4.33 -2.41
N GLU A 10 0.99 5.32 -3.15
CA GLU A 10 0.68 5.18 -4.57
C GLU A 10 1.50 6.23 -5.32
N THR A 11 2.42 5.77 -6.17
CA THR A 11 3.38 6.64 -6.85
C THR A 11 3.66 6.15 -8.26
N ARG A 12 3.88 7.07 -9.18
CA ARG A 12 4.38 6.75 -10.53
C ARG A 12 5.91 6.70 -10.57
N ASP A 13 6.56 7.13 -9.49
CA ASP A 13 8.01 7.15 -9.37
C ASP A 13 8.52 5.84 -8.78
N GLN A 14 9.28 5.10 -9.59
CA GLN A 14 9.81 3.81 -9.16
C GLN A 14 10.88 3.97 -8.07
N ALA A 15 11.63 5.07 -8.05
CA ALA A 15 12.66 5.29 -7.03
C ALA A 15 12.03 5.55 -5.66
N GLU A 16 10.95 6.32 -5.58
CA GLU A 16 10.15 6.52 -4.38
C GLU A 16 9.57 5.19 -3.86
N LEU A 17 9.04 4.36 -4.76
CA LEU A 17 8.60 3.01 -4.40
C LEU A 17 9.72 2.19 -3.75
N HIS A 18 10.92 2.18 -4.35
CA HIS A 18 12.06 1.44 -3.81
C HIS A 18 12.52 1.98 -2.44
N ILE A 19 12.51 3.30 -2.24
CA ILE A 19 12.82 3.92 -0.94
C ILE A 19 11.80 3.46 0.11
N ARG A 20 10.51 3.49 -0.19
CA ARG A 20 9.45 3.05 0.74
C ARG A 20 9.49 1.56 1.02
N LEU A 21 9.75 0.73 0.01
CA LEU A 21 9.91 -0.71 0.19
C LEU A 21 11.07 -1.03 1.12
N ARG A 22 12.19 -0.32 0.98
CA ARG A 22 13.35 -0.48 1.86
C ARG A 22 13.02 -0.09 3.30
N ASP A 23 12.38 1.07 3.50
CA ASP A 23 11.98 1.56 4.83
C ASP A 23 11.08 0.54 5.57
N ILE A 24 10.09 -0.03 4.87
CA ILE A 24 9.20 -1.05 5.43
C ILE A 24 9.95 -2.34 5.79
N ARG A 25 10.93 -2.74 4.97
CA ARG A 25 11.79 -3.90 5.27
C ARG A 25 12.69 -3.64 6.47
N GLU A 26 13.24 -2.44 6.59
CA GLU A 26 14.05 -2.02 7.75
C GLU A 26 13.22 -1.95 9.04
N ALA A 27 11.92 -1.66 8.94
CA ALA A 27 10.97 -1.74 10.05
C ALA A 27 10.62 -3.18 10.48
N GLY A 28 11.15 -4.21 9.82
CA GLY A 28 10.93 -5.62 10.16
C GLY A 28 9.57 -6.17 9.74
N VAL A 29 8.90 -5.54 8.77
CA VAL A 29 7.68 -6.08 8.18
C VAL A 29 8.02 -7.25 7.27
N ASP A 30 7.31 -8.37 7.45
CA ASP A 30 7.48 -9.56 6.61
C ASP A 30 7.09 -9.26 5.15
N ASP A 31 7.86 -9.81 4.20
CA ASP A 31 7.61 -9.66 2.77
C ASP A 31 6.21 -10.17 2.37
N SER A 32 5.71 -11.20 3.05
CA SER A 32 4.36 -11.75 2.82
C SER A 32 3.24 -10.79 3.25
N MET A 33 3.55 -9.79 4.07
CA MET A 33 2.64 -8.71 4.47
C MET A 33 2.76 -7.48 3.57
N ILE A 34 3.51 -7.54 2.48
CA ILE A 34 3.72 -6.44 1.54
C ILE A 34 3.24 -6.86 0.16
N ARG A 35 2.54 -5.97 -0.53
CA ARG A 35 2.09 -6.19 -1.90
C ARG A 35 2.39 -4.96 -2.74
N ILE A 36 2.93 -5.18 -3.94
CA ILE A 36 3.17 -4.14 -4.93
C ILE A 36 2.26 -4.43 -6.12
N ASP A 37 1.29 -3.56 -6.35
CA ASP A 37 0.43 -3.60 -7.54
C ASP A 37 0.91 -2.56 -8.55
N THR A 38 1.14 -2.98 -9.79
CA THR A 38 1.44 -2.09 -10.91
C THR A 38 0.14 -1.80 -11.64
N LEU A 39 -0.42 -0.62 -11.39
CA LEU A 39 -1.63 -0.12 -12.04
C LEU A 39 -1.25 0.43 -13.42
N CYS A 40 -1.26 -0.47 -14.41
CA CYS A 40 -1.18 -0.09 -15.81
C CYS A 40 -2.50 0.58 -16.21
N GLY A 41 -2.48 1.91 -16.34
CA GLY A 41 -3.56 2.63 -16.99
C GLY A 41 -3.70 2.16 -18.45
N ARG A 42 -4.87 2.38 -19.04
CA ARG A 42 -5.16 2.08 -20.46
C ARG A 42 -4.27 2.85 -21.45
N LEU A 43 -3.46 3.81 -20.97
CA LEU A 43 -2.55 4.64 -21.74
C LEU A 43 -1.10 4.21 -21.46
N ALA A 44 -0.30 4.16 -22.51
CA ALA A 44 0.98 3.47 -22.63
C ALA A 44 2.15 3.94 -21.73
N LEU A 45 1.89 4.69 -20.65
CA LEU A 45 2.75 5.05 -19.49
C LEU A 45 2.28 6.42 -18.95
N PRO A 46 2.41 6.69 -17.63
CA PRO A 46 3.15 5.92 -16.62
C PRO A 46 2.28 4.88 -15.89
N ALA A 47 2.87 3.72 -15.59
CA ALA A 47 2.29 2.76 -14.66
C ALA A 47 2.37 3.34 -13.25
N THR A 48 1.25 3.39 -12.55
CA THR A 48 1.23 3.81 -11.15
C THR A 48 1.55 2.58 -10.30
N TYR A 49 2.57 2.65 -9.47
CA TYR A 49 2.89 1.63 -8.48
C TYR A 49 2.12 1.91 -7.19
N ARG A 50 1.44 0.90 -6.69
CA ARG A 50 0.74 0.92 -5.42
C ARG A 50 1.42 -0.07 -4.48
N LEU A 51 1.90 0.43 -3.34
CA LEU A 51 2.45 -0.37 -2.26
C LEU A 51 1.40 -0.51 -1.17
N SER A 52 1.00 -1.73 -0.88
CA SER A 52 0.03 -2.06 0.14
C SER A 52 0.65 -2.93 1.21
N ARG A 53 0.23 -2.71 2.46
CA ARG A 53 0.59 -3.52 3.62
C ARG A 53 -0.62 -4.29 4.10
N PHE A 54 -0.42 -5.56 4.42
CA PHE A 54 -1.43 -6.38 5.05
C PHE A 54 -1.59 -5.98 6.50
N VAL A 55 -2.81 -5.62 6.89
CA VAL A 55 -3.15 -5.30 8.27
C VAL A 55 -4.19 -6.30 8.77
N THR A 56 -3.89 -6.89 9.92
CA THR A 56 -4.81 -7.76 10.65
C THR A 56 -5.27 -7.03 11.90
N GLY A 57 -6.53 -6.62 11.92
CA GLY A 57 -7.10 -5.85 13.02
C GLY A 57 -8.42 -6.43 13.54
N PRO A 58 -8.90 -5.99 14.70
CA PRO A 58 -10.29 -6.17 15.06
C PRO A 58 -11.17 -5.20 14.23
N ARG A 59 -12.36 -5.65 13.81
CA ARG A 59 -13.25 -4.96 12.85
C ARG A 59 -13.72 -3.55 13.29
N TRP A 60 -13.48 -3.15 14.53
CA TRP A 60 -14.04 -1.93 15.13
C TRP A 60 -13.21 -0.66 14.87
N GLU A 61 -12.09 -0.74 14.14
CA GLU A 61 -11.31 0.45 13.74
C GLU A 61 -11.41 0.82 12.24
N SER A 62 -11.99 -0.04 11.38
CA SER A 62 -12.18 0.27 9.94
C SER A 62 -13.31 1.26 9.66
N GLU A 63 -14.06 1.68 10.68
CA GLU A 63 -15.11 2.71 10.57
C GLU A 63 -14.61 4.12 10.92
N ARG A 64 -13.30 4.36 11.03
CA ARG A 64 -12.78 5.72 10.81
C ARG A 64 -12.69 6.01 9.32
N GLY A 65 -13.87 5.97 8.70
CA GLY A 65 -14.12 6.60 7.42
C GLY A 65 -13.73 8.07 7.53
N ASP A 66 -12.79 8.44 6.70
CA ASP A 66 -12.47 9.80 6.32
C ASP A 66 -13.77 10.59 6.01
N SER A 67 -13.94 11.66 6.78
CA SER A 67 -14.64 12.92 6.50
C SER A 67 -15.71 12.96 5.41
N ALA A 68 -16.96 13.18 5.82
CA ALA A 68 -17.95 13.92 5.04
C ALA A 68 -18.71 14.91 5.96
N HIS A 69 -18.24 16.16 5.99
CA HIS A 69 -19.11 17.33 6.13
C HIS A 69 -18.51 18.49 5.33
#